data_AF-A0A554M8K1-F1
#
_entry.id   AF-A0A554M8K1-F1
#
_cell.length_a   1.000
_cell.length_b   1.000
_cell.length_c   1.000
_cell.angle_alpha   90.00
_cell.angle_beta   90.00
_cell.angle_gamma   90.00
#
_symmetry.space_group_name_H-M   'P 1'
#
loop_
_entity.id
_entity.type
_entity.pdbx_description
1 polymer ?
#
loop_
_entity_poly.entity_id
_entity_poly.type
_entity_poly.pdbx_seq_one_letter_code
_entity_poly.pdbx_strand_id
1 'polypeptide(L)'
;MTDKAKLIRTIYLYLASLISLLFVAIGAGRILNTALKYYVFPKAEKAGYSRCNIQPPIYSFDKNNLEKIATDDQKSQLENFLKDYEQWKKENSGDECYSQERQGNAVDALTMIIIALPIFGYHWNLIKKEKKKEE
;
A
#
# COMPACT_ATOMS: atom_id res chain seq x y z
N MET A 1 -9.72 41.80 15.49
CA MET A 1 -9.25 41.20 14.22
C MET A 1 -10.04 41.87 13.10
N THR A 2 -9.39 42.33 12.03
CA THR A 2 -10.10 42.96 10.90
C THR A 2 -11.02 41.95 10.22
N ASP A 3 -12.09 42.42 9.57
CA ASP A 3 -13.04 41.53 8.89
C ASP A 3 -12.38 40.68 7.80
N LYS A 4 -11.39 41.25 7.11
CA LYS A 4 -10.57 40.53 6.13
C LYS A 4 -9.79 39.38 6.78
N ALA A 5 -9.18 39.60 7.94
CA ALA A 5 -8.43 38.58 8.65
C ALA A 5 -9.34 37.46 9.20
N LYS A 6 -10.56 37.80 9.64
CA LYS A 6 -11.57 36.80 10.00
C LYS A 6 -11.95 35.94 8.80
N LEU A 7 -12.27 36.56 7.66
CA LEU A 7 -12.64 35.85 6.43
C LEU A 7 -11.55 34.88 5.97
N ILE A 8 -10.28 35.35 5.91
CA ILE A 8 -9.13 34.51 5.51
C ILE A 8 -9.00 33.31 6.45
N ARG A 9 -9.12 33.53 7.76
CA ARG A 9 -9.04 32.45 8.76
C ARG A 9 -10.18 31.45 8.60
N THR A 10 -11.42 31.91 8.36
CA THR A 10 -12.57 31.04 8.12
C THR A 10 -12.34 30.17 6.90
N ILE A 11 -11.93 30.76 5.76
CA ILE A 11 -11.61 30.02 4.54
C ILE A 11 -10.53 28.96 4.80
N TYR A 12 -9.45 29.32 5.50
CA TYR A 12 -8.39 28.39 5.89
C TYR A 12 -8.93 27.20 6.69
N LEU A 13 -9.74 27.43 7.72
CA LEU A 13 -10.28 26.36 8.57
C LEU A 13 -11.15 25.39 7.77
N TYR A 14 -11.99 25.90 6.86
CA TYR A 14 -12.83 25.06 6.01
C TYR A 14 -12.01 24.27 4.99
N LEU A 15 -11.01 24.90 4.35
CA LEU A 15 -10.13 24.20 3.42
C LEU A 15 -9.32 23.09 4.11
N ALA A 16 -8.74 23.38 5.28
CA ALA A 16 -8.01 22.39 6.07
C ALA A 16 -8.91 21.22 6.49
N SER A 17 -10.16 21.51 6.89
CA SER A 17 -11.15 20.48 7.24
C SER A 17 -11.55 19.65 6.02
N LEU A 18 -11.77 20.28 4.86
CA LEU A 18 -12.13 19.59 3.63
C LEU A 18 -11.01 18.67 3.15
N ILE A 19 -9.78 19.17 3.09
CA ILE A 19 -8.62 18.41 2.63
C ILE A 19 -8.38 17.21 3.55
N SER A 20 -8.37 17.42 4.87
CA SER A 20 -8.22 16.31 5.82
C SER A 20 -9.33 15.28 5.70
N LEU A 21 -10.58 15.70 5.51
CA LEU A 21 -11.69 14.77 5.29
C LEU A 21 -11.52 13.95 4.00
N LEU A 22 -10.99 14.54 2.92
CA LEU A 22 -10.67 13.82 1.69
C LEU A 22 -9.63 12.72 1.93
N PHE A 23 -8.57 13.00 2.70
CA PHE A 23 -7.57 11.97 3.05
C PHE A 23 -8.17 10.83 3.88
N VAL A 24 -9.08 11.13 4.81
CA VAL A 24 -9.83 10.10 5.55
C VAL A 24 -10.66 9.24 4.59
N ALA A 25 -11.40 9.86 3.66
CA ALA A 25 -12.22 9.15 2.70
C ALA A 25 -11.39 8.26 1.75
N ILE A 26 -10.25 8.77 1.26
CA ILE A 26 -9.33 8.01 0.39
C ILE A 26 -8.74 6.81 1.16
N GLY A 27 -8.27 7.03 2.40
CA GLY A 27 -7.76 5.94 3.23
C GLY A 27 -8.82 4.87 3.50
N ALA A 28 -10.03 5.27 3.88
CA ALA A 28 -11.13 4.34 4.10
C ALA A 28 -11.49 3.55 2.83
N GLY A 29 -11.53 4.22 1.67
CA GLY A 29 -11.76 3.59 0.38
C GLY A 29 -10.68 2.57 0.02
N ARG A 30 -9.41 2.83 0.34
CA ARG A 30 -8.31 1.87 0.14
C ARG A 30 -8.47 0.63 1.00
N ILE A 31 -8.80 0.78 2.29
CA ILE A 31 -9.06 -0.36 3.20
C ILE A 31 -10.22 -1.21 2.66
N LEU A 32 -11.32 -0.56 2.28
CA LEU A 32 -12.49 -1.25 1.73
C LEU A 32 -12.16 -2.00 0.44
N ASN A 33 -11.43 -1.37 -0.48
CA ASN A 33 -11.00 -1.99 -1.72
C ASN A 33 -10.11 -3.22 -1.46
N THR A 34 -9.16 -3.13 -0.53
CA THR A 34 -8.31 -4.28 -0.13
C THR A 34 -9.16 -5.41 0.46
N ALA A 35 -10.10 -5.09 1.36
CA ALA A 35 -10.99 -6.08 1.97
C ALA A 35 -11.89 -6.77 0.93
N LEU A 36 -12.46 -6.02 -0.01
CA LEU A 36 -13.28 -6.58 -1.09
C LEU A 36 -12.46 -7.49 -2.00
N LYS A 37 -11.25 -7.08 -2.38
CA LYS A 37 -10.35 -7.92 -3.20
C LYS A 37 -9.98 -9.21 -2.49
N TYR A 38 -9.74 -9.18 -1.18
CA TYR A 38 -9.35 -10.37 -0.44
C TYR A 38 -10.53 -11.32 -0.17
N TYR A 39 -11.68 -10.81 0.31
CA TYR A 39 -12.80 -11.65 0.75
C TYR A 39 -13.83 -11.95 -0.34
N VAL A 40 -14.06 -11.02 -1.27
CA VAL A 40 -15.16 -11.11 -2.26
C VAL A 40 -14.64 -11.39 -3.66
N PHE A 41 -13.50 -10.80 -4.04
CA PHE A 41 -12.94 -10.91 -5.39
C PHE A 41 -11.46 -11.36 -5.42
N PRO A 42 -11.09 -12.55 -4.89
CA PRO A 42 -9.69 -13.00 -4.85
C PRO A 42 -9.00 -13.03 -6.21
N LYS A 43 -9.74 -13.29 -7.30
CA LYS A 43 -9.17 -13.24 -8.66
C LYS A 43 -8.74 -11.82 -9.07
N ALA A 44 -9.48 -10.80 -8.64
CA ALA A 44 -9.13 -9.41 -8.88
C ALA A 44 -7.93 -8.96 -8.03
N GLU A 45 -7.74 -9.56 -6.85
CA GLU A 45 -6.52 -9.41 -6.07
C GLU A 45 -5.30 -9.93 -6.84
N LYS A 46 -5.35 -11.20 -7.26
CA LYS A 46 -4.24 -11.87 -7.96
C LYS A 46 -3.89 -11.16 -9.27
N ALA A 47 -4.87 -10.70 -10.03
CA ALA A 47 -4.65 -9.94 -11.26
C ALA A 47 -4.11 -8.51 -11.00
N GLY A 48 -4.49 -7.90 -9.87
CA GLY A 48 -4.13 -6.51 -9.55
C GLY A 48 -2.71 -6.33 -9.03
N TYR A 49 -2.12 -7.34 -8.40
CA TYR A 49 -0.77 -7.27 -7.84
C TYR A 49 0.28 -7.77 -8.85
N SER A 50 0.56 -6.93 -9.86
CA SER A 50 1.49 -7.24 -10.96
C SER A 50 2.88 -7.66 -10.45
N ARG A 51 3.37 -7.07 -9.36
CA ARG A 51 4.67 -7.42 -8.77
C ARG A 51 4.79 -8.89 -8.35
N CYS A 52 3.68 -9.47 -7.88
CA CYS A 52 3.64 -10.86 -7.41
C CYS A 52 3.53 -11.88 -8.55
N ASN A 53 3.35 -11.40 -9.78
CA ASN A 53 3.22 -12.21 -10.98
C ASN A 53 4.44 -12.07 -11.92
N ILE A 54 5.45 -11.28 -11.55
CA ILE A 54 6.68 -11.14 -12.32
C ILE A 54 7.65 -12.23 -11.88
N GLN A 55 7.70 -13.33 -12.62
CA GLN A 55 8.77 -14.30 -12.49
C GLN A 55 10.02 -13.81 -13.24
N PRO A 56 11.24 -14.01 -12.71
CA PRO A 56 12.44 -13.81 -13.49
C PRO A 56 12.42 -14.81 -14.68
N PRO A 57 13.13 -14.49 -15.77
CA PRO A 57 13.10 -15.32 -16.97
C PRO A 57 13.46 -16.77 -16.65
N ILE A 58 12.55 -17.69 -16.97
CA ILE A 58 12.79 -19.13 -16.89
C ILE A 58 13.45 -19.54 -18.19
N TYR A 59 14.77 -19.73 -18.14
CA TYR A 59 15.50 -20.37 -19.22
C TYR A 59 15.36 -21.88 -19.07
N SER A 60 14.92 -22.57 -20.12
CA SER A 60 14.86 -24.02 -20.11
C SER A 60 16.28 -24.59 -20.16
N PHE A 61 16.73 -25.16 -19.04
CA PHE A 61 18.03 -25.78 -18.94
C PHE A 61 17.87 -27.28 -18.64
N ASP A 62 18.59 -28.12 -19.39
CA ASP A 62 18.72 -29.53 -19.05
C ASP A 62 19.79 -29.69 -17.96
N LYS A 63 19.31 -29.73 -16.72
CA LYS A 63 20.15 -29.90 -15.52
C LYS A 63 21.07 -31.12 -15.63
N ASN A 64 20.59 -32.23 -16.20
CA ASN A 64 21.34 -33.48 -16.28
C ASN A 64 22.50 -33.40 -17.28
N ASN A 65 22.35 -32.60 -18.34
CA ASN A 65 23.43 -32.36 -19.29
C ASN A 65 24.43 -31.32 -18.75
N LEU A 66 23.95 -30.30 -18.04
CA LEU A 66 24.80 -29.29 -17.38
C LEU A 66 25.69 -29.91 -16.30
N GLU A 67 25.17 -30.80 -15.46
CA GLU A 67 25.96 -31.46 -14.42
C GLU A 67 27.09 -32.35 -14.98
N LYS A 68 26.96 -32.84 -16.22
CA LYS A 68 27.99 -33.67 -16.87
C LYS A 68 29.14 -32.86 -17.47
N ILE A 69 28.89 -31.61 -17.85
CA ILE A 69 29.86 -30.75 -18.54
C ILE A 69 30.41 -29.62 -17.65
N ALA A 70 29.75 -29.34 -16.51
CA ALA A 70 30.14 -28.31 -15.58
C ALA A 70 31.32 -28.72 -14.68
N THR A 71 32.18 -27.76 -14.36
CA THR A 71 33.19 -27.90 -13.29
C THR A 71 32.51 -27.98 -11.92
N ASP A 72 33.21 -28.48 -10.90
CA ASP A 72 32.65 -28.60 -9.56
C ASP A 72 32.27 -27.24 -8.94
N ASP A 73 33.00 -26.17 -9.28
CA ASP A 73 32.65 -24.79 -8.90
C ASP A 73 31.34 -24.34 -9.57
N GLN A 74 31.16 -24.64 -10.87
CA GLN A 74 29.93 -24.32 -11.60
C GLN A 74 28.71 -25.10 -11.07
N LYS A 75 28.89 -26.34 -10.62
CA LYS A 75 27.82 -27.10 -9.96
C LYS A 75 27.40 -26.45 -8.65
N SER A 76 28.35 -26.03 -7.82
CA SER A 76 28.08 -25.31 -6.56
C SER A 76 27.34 -23.99 -6.81
N GLN A 77 27.76 -23.22 -7.82
CA GLN A 77 27.06 -21.99 -8.21
C GLN A 77 25.62 -22.26 -8.69
N LEU A 78 25.40 -23.32 -9.47
CA LEU A 78 24.07 -23.71 -9.93
C LEU A 78 23.16 -24.13 -8.77
N GLU A 79 23.68 -24.89 -7.81
CA GLU A 79 22.91 -25.28 -6.62
C GLU A 79 22.50 -24.07 -5.78
N ASN A 80 23.43 -23.13 -5.55
CA ASN A 80 23.14 -21.88 -4.84
C ASN A 80 22.09 -21.05 -5.59
N PHE A 81 22.22 -20.91 -6.91
CA PHE A 81 21.24 -20.19 -7.72
C PHE A 81 19.84 -20.82 -7.65
N LEU A 82 19.73 -22.14 -7.73
CA LEU A 82 18.44 -22.83 -7.60
C LEU A 82 17.82 -22.63 -6.22
N LYS A 83 18.65 -22.66 -5.17
CA LYS A 83 18.22 -22.39 -3.79
C LYS A 83 17.70 -20.96 -3.63
N ASP A 84 18.45 -19.98 -4.16
CA ASP A 84 18.06 -18.57 -4.13
C ASP A 84 16.78 -18.32 -4.92
N TYR A 85 16.61 -19.00 -6.06
CA TYR A 85 15.40 -18.92 -6.86
C TYR A 85 14.16 -19.47 -6.13
N GLU A 86 14.27 -20.63 -5.50
CA GLU A 86 13.17 -21.21 -4.73
C GLU A 86 12.80 -20.32 -3.53
N GLN A 87 13.81 -19.74 -2.86
CA GLN A 87 13.56 -18.76 -1.80
C GLN A 87 12.86 -17.51 -2.33
N TRP A 88 13.38 -16.91 -3.40
CA TRP A 88 12.79 -15.75 -4.05
C TRP A 88 11.33 -16.02 -4.44
N LYS A 89 11.05 -17.18 -5.05
CA LYS A 89 9.71 -17.60 -5.48
C LYS A 89 8.75 -17.70 -4.30
N LYS A 90 9.20 -18.25 -3.17
CA LYS A 90 8.38 -18.33 -1.96
C LYS A 90 8.02 -16.94 -1.41
N GLU A 91 8.96 -16.00 -1.43
CA GLU A 91 8.78 -14.68 -0.82
C GLU A 91 8.07 -13.68 -1.76
N ASN A 92 8.25 -13.83 -3.08
CA ASN A 92 7.86 -12.82 -4.07
C ASN A 92 6.77 -13.28 -5.05
N SER A 93 6.22 -14.49 -4.85
CA SER A 93 5.10 -14.98 -5.67
C SER A 93 4.02 -15.63 -4.82
N GLY A 94 2.83 -15.76 -5.41
CA GLY A 94 1.70 -16.43 -4.76
C GLY A 94 1.19 -15.69 -3.51
N ASP A 95 0.63 -16.45 -2.58
CA ASP A 95 -0.17 -15.92 -1.46
C ASP A 95 0.67 -15.12 -0.43
N GLU A 96 1.95 -15.44 -0.24
CA GLU A 96 2.86 -14.67 0.61
C GLU A 96 3.07 -13.26 0.07
N CYS A 97 3.36 -13.12 -1.22
CA CYS A 97 3.50 -11.81 -1.85
C CYS A 97 2.19 -11.01 -1.82
N TYR A 98 1.05 -11.65 -2.08
CA TYR A 98 -0.26 -11.00 -1.97
C TYR A 98 -0.55 -10.53 -0.54
N SER A 99 -0.14 -11.30 0.47
CA SER A 99 -0.25 -10.91 1.88
C SER A 99 0.57 -9.66 2.20
N GLN A 100 1.82 -9.60 1.75
CA GLN A 100 2.67 -8.42 1.91
C GLN A 100 2.06 -7.19 1.22
N GLU A 101 1.48 -7.36 0.03
CA GLU A 101 0.77 -6.28 -0.66
C GLU A 101 -0.44 -5.76 0.11
N ARG A 102 -1.28 -6.66 0.64
CA ARG A 102 -2.42 -6.27 1.46
C ARG A 102 -1.98 -5.49 2.69
N GLN A 103 -0.95 -5.98 3.38
CA GLN A 103 -0.40 -5.33 4.56
C GLN A 103 0.15 -3.94 4.24
N GLY A 104 0.92 -3.79 3.16
CA GLY A 104 1.41 -2.49 2.69
C GLY A 104 0.27 -1.50 2.41
N ASN A 105 -0.72 -1.94 1.63
CA ASN A 105 -1.90 -1.12 1.32
C ASN A 105 -2.67 -0.72 2.59
N ALA A 106 -2.78 -1.61 3.58
CA ALA A 106 -3.44 -1.34 4.85
C ALA A 106 -2.65 -0.32 5.69
N VAL A 107 -1.33 -0.47 5.81
CA VAL A 107 -0.46 0.47 6.54
C VAL A 107 -0.52 1.86 5.93
N ASP A 108 -0.43 1.99 4.60
CA ASP A 108 -0.50 3.28 3.92
C ASP A 108 -1.86 3.96 4.16
N ALA A 109 -2.95 3.20 4.04
CA ALA A 109 -4.29 3.71 4.24
C ALA A 109 -4.55 4.13 5.70
N LEU A 110 -4.10 3.32 6.67
CA LEU A 110 -4.19 3.63 8.09
C LEU A 110 -3.36 4.88 8.43
N THR A 111 -2.16 5.01 7.86
CA THR A 111 -1.31 6.19 8.06
C THR A 111 -2.02 7.46 7.60
N MET A 112 -2.66 7.44 6.43
CA MET A 112 -3.47 8.58 5.95
C MET A 112 -4.59 8.93 6.94
N ILE A 113 -5.35 7.94 7.42
CA ILE A 113 -6.46 8.17 8.34
C ILE A 113 -5.98 8.69 9.70
N ILE A 114 -4.94 8.08 10.27
CA ILE A 114 -4.40 8.43 11.59
C ILE A 114 -3.88 9.86 11.60
N ILE A 115 -3.27 10.33 10.51
CA ILE A 115 -2.78 11.72 10.40
C ILE A 115 -3.93 12.69 10.11
N ALA A 116 -4.84 12.32 9.21
CA ALA A 116 -5.89 13.22 8.76
C ALA A 116 -7.01 13.44 9.79
N LEU A 117 -7.36 12.41 10.57
CA LEU A 117 -8.44 12.49 11.56
C LEU A 117 -8.20 13.57 12.64
N PRO A 118 -7.03 13.65 13.29
CA PRO A 118 -6.74 14.72 14.25
C PRO A 118 -6.79 16.11 13.63
N ILE A 119 -6.28 16.27 12.40
CA ILE A 119 -6.31 17.55 11.68
C ILE A 119 -7.75 17.97 11.43
N PHE A 120 -8.58 17.07 10.89
CA PHE A 120 -10.00 17.30 10.67
C PHE A 120 -10.71 17.66 11.99
N GLY A 121 -10.53 16.82 13.02
CA GLY A 121 -11.17 16.98 14.32
C GLY A 121 -10.83 18.33 14.96
N TYR A 122 -9.56 18.74 14.92
CA TYR A 122 -9.12 20.03 15.45
C TYR A 122 -9.78 21.21 14.73
N HIS A 123 -9.65 21.27 13.40
CA HIS A 123 -10.18 22.39 12.61
C HIS A 123 -11.70 22.47 12.68
N TRP A 124 -12.38 21.32 12.62
CA TRP A 124 -13.83 21.26 12.72
C TRP A 124 -14.34 21.70 14.10
N ASN A 125 -13.65 21.31 15.17
CA ASN A 125 -13.99 21.75 16.53
C ASN A 125 -13.81 23.26 16.71
N LEU A 126 -12.79 23.86 16.08
CA LEU A 126 -12.63 25.32 16.08
C LEU A 126 -13.79 26.02 15.36
N ILE A 127 -14.17 25.56 14.16
CA ILE A 127 -15.30 26.11 13.40
C ILE A 127 -16.58 26.04 14.25
N LYS A 128 -16.86 24.90 14.88
CA LYS A 128 -18.02 24.72 15.77
C LYS A 128 -18.02 25.69 16.94
N LYS A 129 -16.86 25.92 17.57
CA LYS A 129 -16.72 26.87 18.68
C LYS A 129 -16.93 28.31 18.24
N GLU A 130 -16.56 28.66 17.01
CA GLU A 130 -16.74 30.03 16.48
C GLU A 130 -18.21 30.31 16.15
N LYS A 131 -18.90 29.38 15.47
CA LYS A 131 -20.34 29.51 15.20
C LYS A 131 -21.17 29.72 16.47
N LYS A 132 -20.88 28.96 17.53
CA LYS A 132 -21.55 29.09 18.84
C LYS A 132 -21.31 30.42 19.57
N LYS A 133 -20.29 31.19 19.19
CA LYS A 133 -20.02 32.51 19.77
C LYS A 133 -20.69 33.64 18.99
N GLU A 134 -21.09 33.37 17.76
CA GLU A 134 -21.78 34.31 16.87
C GLU A 134 -23.31 34.20 17.00
N GLU A 135 -23.82 33.07 17.51
CA GLU A 135 -25.18 32.84 18.02
C GLU A 135 -25.38 33.41 19.44
#